data_AF-A0AA41Q3I9-F1
#
_entry.id   AF-A0AA41Q3I9-F1
#
_cell.length_a   1.000
_cell.length_b   1.000
_cell.length_c   1.000
_cell.angle_alpha   90.00
_cell.angle_beta   90.00
_cell.angle_gamma   90.00
#
_symmetry.space_group_name_H-M   'P 1'
#
loop_
_entity.id
_entity.type
_entity.pdbx_description
1 polymer ?
#
loop_
_entity_poly.entity_id
_entity_poly.type
_entity_poly.pdbx_seq_one_letter_code
_entity_poly.pdbx_strand_id
1 'polypeptide(L)'
;MQASGMPADRPPAAPPGPAPEDFPDDVPDAFGDAFPDAFADDSAEAMVSAFITLVTDVDRTPAYRARMEGSAGRPLPRSAISILFVLQRHGPLGVKEIADRLGVEQSTASRQIRPLEDNGLVRRTGDPRDGRAVLLDVTDDGRAARERIRQVWLRDIATVWRDWAPEDRAQLGALLTRFRDSYQDLRDRRGDP
;
A
#
# COMPACT_ATOMS: atom_id res chain seq x y z
N MET A 1 -15.10 -14.57 -49.36
CA MET A 1 -14.28 -14.23 -48.18
C MET A 1 -15.21 -14.06 -46.98
N GLN A 2 -15.36 -15.09 -46.15
CA GLN A 2 -15.94 -14.95 -44.81
C GLN A 2 -14.84 -15.37 -43.83
N ALA A 3 -14.45 -14.46 -42.94
CA ALA A 3 -13.48 -14.72 -41.89
C ALA A 3 -14.23 -15.23 -40.65
N SER A 4 -13.94 -16.48 -40.29
CA SER A 4 -14.31 -17.12 -39.02
C SER A 4 -13.73 -16.34 -37.84
N GLY A 5 -14.60 -15.95 -36.90
CA GLY A 5 -14.19 -15.48 -35.58
C GLY A 5 -13.80 -16.66 -34.70
N MET A 6 -12.54 -16.72 -34.26
CA MET A 6 -12.09 -17.60 -33.19
C MET A 6 -12.47 -17.00 -31.83
N PRO A 7 -13.01 -17.78 -30.88
CA PRO A 7 -13.25 -17.29 -29.52
C PRO A 7 -11.92 -17.15 -28.78
N ALA A 8 -11.74 -16.02 -28.09
CA ALA A 8 -10.62 -15.80 -27.19
C ALA A 8 -10.74 -16.75 -25.98
N ASP A 9 -9.66 -17.48 -25.73
CA ASP A 9 -9.53 -18.42 -24.61
C ASP A 9 -9.60 -17.66 -23.28
N ARG A 10 -10.52 -18.08 -22.39
CA ARG A 10 -10.72 -17.44 -21.09
C ARG A 10 -9.59 -17.89 -20.16
N PRO A 11 -8.87 -16.98 -19.47
CA PRO A 11 -7.85 -17.39 -18.51
C PRO A 11 -8.46 -18.26 -17.40
N PRO A 12 -7.71 -19.26 -16.87
CA PRO A 12 -8.22 -20.16 -15.85
C PRO A 12 -8.64 -19.39 -14.59
N ALA A 13 -9.75 -19.81 -13.99
CA ALA A 13 -10.21 -19.26 -12.72
C ALA A 13 -9.13 -19.40 -11.65
N ALA A 14 -8.89 -18.33 -10.89
CA ALA A 14 -8.05 -18.40 -9.71
C ALA A 14 -8.60 -19.46 -8.74
N PRO A 15 -7.74 -20.24 -8.06
CA PRO A 15 -8.22 -21.21 -7.09
C PRO A 15 -9.05 -20.51 -5.99
N PRO A 16 -10.09 -21.18 -5.47
CA PRO A 16 -10.85 -20.62 -4.35
C PRO A 16 -9.90 -20.34 -3.18
N GLY A 17 -10.08 -19.20 -2.52
CA GLY A 17 -9.38 -18.93 -1.26
C GLY A 17 -9.73 -19.99 -0.21
N PRO A 18 -8.95 -20.08 0.89
CA PRO A 18 -9.23 -21.01 1.98
C PRO A 18 -10.67 -20.84 2.48
N ALA A 19 -11.31 -21.95 2.81
CA ALA A 19 -12.65 -21.93 3.37
C ALA A 19 -12.62 -21.22 4.75
N PRO A 20 -13.73 -20.63 5.21
CA PRO A 20 -13.82 -20.02 6.54
C PRO A 20 -13.37 -20.97 7.67
N GLU A 21 -13.53 -22.27 7.43
CA GLU A 21 -13.21 -23.40 8.30
C GLU A 21 -11.69 -23.71 8.37
N ASP A 22 -10.90 -23.16 7.44
CA ASP A 22 -9.44 -23.31 7.39
C ASP A 22 -8.71 -22.26 8.25
N PHE A 23 -9.46 -21.30 8.81
CA PHE A 23 -8.93 -20.38 9.81
C PHE A 23 -8.99 -21.05 11.19
N PRO A 24 -7.89 -21.09 11.96
CA PRO A 24 -7.94 -21.62 13.31
C PRO A 24 -8.93 -20.82 14.16
N ASP A 25 -9.84 -21.51 14.86
CA ASP A 25 -10.82 -20.91 15.78
C ASP A 25 -10.15 -20.05 16.87
N ASP A 26 -8.92 -20.40 17.23
CA ASP A 26 -8.06 -19.61 18.11
C ASP A 26 -7.17 -18.67 17.29
N VAL A 27 -7.74 -17.53 16.89
CA VAL A 27 -6.91 -16.33 16.74
C VAL A 27 -6.36 -16.04 18.12
N PRO A 28 -5.03 -16.06 18.34
CA PRO A 28 -4.48 -15.77 19.66
C PRO A 28 -5.02 -14.43 20.13
N ASP A 29 -5.38 -14.36 21.42
CA ASP A 29 -5.80 -13.15 22.13
C ASP A 29 -4.64 -12.14 22.28
N ALA A 30 -3.76 -12.07 21.27
CA ALA A 30 -2.67 -11.11 21.12
C ALA A 30 -3.20 -9.67 20.92
N PHE A 31 -4.52 -9.51 20.76
CA PHE A 31 -5.24 -8.24 20.83
C PHE A 31 -5.77 -7.91 22.23
N GLY A 32 -5.58 -8.81 23.20
CA GLY A 32 -6.03 -8.70 24.59
C GLY A 32 -5.47 -7.49 25.34
N ASP A 33 -6.38 -6.82 26.04
CA ASP A 33 -6.19 -5.71 27.00
C ASP A 33 -5.77 -4.32 26.48
N ALA A 34 -5.61 -4.11 25.17
CA ALA A 34 -5.22 -2.80 24.61
C ALA A 34 -6.25 -2.17 23.65
N PHE A 35 -7.50 -2.61 23.68
CA PHE A 35 -8.62 -1.93 23.02
C PHE A 35 -9.47 -1.21 24.07
N PRO A 36 -9.32 0.11 24.26
CA PRO A 36 -10.22 0.85 25.14
C PRO A 36 -11.67 0.74 24.61
N ASP A 37 -12.64 0.64 25.53
CA ASP A 37 -14.10 0.61 25.27
C ASP A 37 -14.61 1.71 24.33
N ALA A 38 -13.80 2.75 24.07
CA ALA A 38 -14.07 3.84 23.14
C ALA A 38 -14.22 3.41 21.65
N PHE A 39 -13.92 2.15 21.31
CA PHE A 39 -14.18 1.57 19.97
C PHE A 39 -15.41 0.66 19.91
N ALA A 40 -16.13 0.47 21.01
CA ALA A 40 -17.32 -0.39 21.09
C ALA A 40 -18.61 0.37 20.71
N ASP A 41 -18.57 1.17 19.65
CA ASP A 41 -19.76 1.80 19.06
C ASP A 41 -19.82 1.50 17.56
N ASP A 42 -21.02 1.45 16.98
CA ASP A 42 -21.32 1.09 15.58
C ASP A 42 -20.47 1.88 14.56
N SER A 43 -20.01 3.07 14.97
CA SER A 43 -19.12 3.97 14.23
C SER A 43 -17.74 3.36 13.92
N ALA A 44 -17.17 2.56 14.83
CA ALA A 44 -15.86 1.94 14.63
C ALA A 44 -15.94 0.76 13.65
N GLU A 45 -16.96 -0.08 13.77
CA GLU A 45 -17.23 -1.17 12.82
C GLU A 45 -17.52 -0.62 11.41
N ALA A 46 -18.36 0.41 11.31
CA ALA A 46 -18.64 1.09 10.05
C ALA A 46 -17.37 1.67 9.41
N MET A 47 -16.47 2.25 10.23
CA MET A 47 -15.18 2.76 9.76
C MET A 47 -14.27 1.65 9.25
N VAL A 48 -14.11 0.56 10.00
CA VAL A 48 -13.29 -0.59 9.60
C VAL A 48 -13.83 -1.21 8.32
N SER A 49 -15.15 -1.41 8.23
CA SER A 49 -15.81 -1.95 7.05
C SER A 49 -15.64 -1.04 5.82
N ALA A 50 -15.84 0.27 5.98
CA ALA A 50 -15.62 1.25 4.91
C ALA A 50 -14.15 1.29 4.47
N PHE A 51 -13.20 1.19 5.41
CA PHE A 51 -11.77 1.19 5.12
C PHE A 51 -11.35 -0.09 4.38
N ILE A 52 -11.76 -1.27 4.85
CA ILE A 52 -11.47 -2.56 4.21
C ILE A 52 -12.09 -2.59 2.81
N THR A 53 -13.35 -2.19 2.68
CA THR A 53 -14.04 -2.13 1.38
C THR A 53 -13.33 -1.16 0.44
N LEU A 54 -12.97 0.04 0.90
CA LEU A 54 -12.24 1.01 0.08
C LEU A 54 -10.87 0.47 -0.36
N VAL A 55 -10.08 -0.09 0.56
CA VAL A 55 -8.75 -0.62 0.26
C VAL A 55 -8.83 -1.81 -0.70
N THR A 56 -9.82 -2.68 -0.52
CA THR A 56 -9.96 -3.90 -1.34
C THR A 56 -10.66 -3.66 -2.68
N ASP A 57 -11.60 -2.71 -2.78
CA ASP A 57 -12.35 -2.45 -4.02
C ASP A 57 -11.66 -1.47 -4.95
N VAL A 58 -10.93 -0.49 -4.41
CA VAL A 58 -10.06 0.38 -5.24
C VAL A 58 -9.05 -0.49 -6.00
N ASP A 59 -8.55 -1.57 -5.39
CA ASP A 59 -7.57 -2.48 -5.99
C ASP A 59 -8.15 -3.54 -6.94
N ARG A 60 -9.47 -3.66 -7.06
CA ARG A 60 -10.11 -4.77 -7.79
C ARG A 60 -10.42 -4.51 -9.24
N THR A 61 -10.49 -3.26 -9.71
CA THR A 61 -10.79 -3.03 -11.12
C THR A 61 -9.54 -3.26 -11.99
N PRO A 62 -9.60 -4.10 -13.04
CA PRO A 62 -8.51 -4.25 -14.01
C PRO A 62 -8.05 -2.92 -14.60
N ALA A 63 -8.97 -1.95 -14.71
CA ALA A 63 -8.71 -0.59 -15.13
C ALA A 63 -7.83 0.19 -14.13
N TYR A 64 -8.09 0.08 -12.83
CA TYR A 64 -7.24 0.69 -11.80
C TYR A 64 -5.84 0.07 -11.80
N ARG A 65 -5.75 -1.27 -11.87
CA ARG A 65 -4.46 -1.98 -11.96
C ARG A 65 -3.66 -1.57 -13.18
N ALA A 66 -4.24 -1.63 -14.39
CA ALA A 66 -3.56 -1.24 -15.62
C ALA A 66 -3.12 0.22 -15.60
N ARG A 67 -3.95 1.11 -15.04
CA ARG A 67 -3.60 2.54 -14.92
C ARG A 67 -2.51 2.78 -13.88
N MET A 68 -2.51 2.05 -12.77
CA MET A 68 -1.47 2.13 -11.74
C MET A 68 -0.16 1.53 -12.22
N GLU A 69 -0.21 0.37 -12.87
CA GLU A 69 0.94 -0.26 -13.52
C GLU A 69 1.52 0.67 -14.60
N GLY A 70 0.70 1.38 -15.37
CA GLY A 70 1.20 2.37 -16.34
C GLY A 70 1.69 3.70 -15.72
N SER A 71 1.28 4.01 -14.48
CA SER A 71 1.46 5.36 -13.92
C SER A 71 2.92 5.73 -13.63
N ALA A 72 3.75 4.77 -13.27
CA ALA A 72 5.18 5.00 -13.08
C ALA A 72 5.94 5.26 -14.40
N GLY A 73 5.26 5.15 -15.56
CA GLY A 73 5.84 5.10 -16.89
C GLY A 73 6.20 3.67 -17.33
N ARG A 74 5.96 2.68 -16.46
CA ARG A 74 6.30 1.26 -16.62
C ARG A 74 5.57 0.41 -15.57
N PRO A 75 5.19 -0.84 -15.87
CA PRO A 75 4.53 -1.73 -14.92
C PRO A 75 5.32 -1.93 -13.63
N LEU A 76 4.72 -1.58 -12.49
CA LEU A 76 5.27 -1.85 -11.16
C LEU A 76 4.21 -2.54 -10.28
N PRO A 77 4.59 -3.59 -9.54
CA PRO A 77 3.68 -4.19 -8.57
C PRO A 77 3.40 -3.23 -7.41
N ARG A 78 2.19 -3.30 -6.85
CA ARG A 78 1.76 -2.44 -5.72
C ARG A 78 2.74 -2.48 -4.54
N SER A 79 3.27 -3.65 -4.24
CA SER A 79 4.27 -3.82 -3.17
C SER A 79 5.56 -3.05 -3.41
N ALA A 80 6.03 -2.97 -4.66
CA ALA A 80 7.17 -2.13 -5.04
C ALA A 80 6.83 -0.63 -4.92
N ILE A 81 5.61 -0.24 -5.28
CA ILE A 81 5.15 1.14 -5.09
C ILE A 81 5.22 1.54 -3.61
N SER A 82 4.76 0.70 -2.68
CA SER A 82 4.82 0.97 -1.23
C SER A 82 6.24 1.30 -0.76
N ILE A 83 7.26 0.59 -1.25
CA ILE A 83 8.67 0.84 -0.91
C ILE A 83 9.13 2.23 -1.37
N LEU A 84 8.73 2.69 -2.56
CA LEU A 84 9.06 4.05 -3.03
C LEU A 84 8.50 5.13 -2.09
N PHE A 85 7.28 4.92 -1.57
CA PHE A 85 6.68 5.85 -0.61
C PHE A 85 7.39 5.82 0.75
N VAL A 86 7.78 4.63 1.23
CA VAL A 86 8.54 4.48 2.47
C VAL A 86 9.90 5.18 2.38
N LEU A 87 10.70 4.88 1.35
CA LEU A 87 12.02 5.49 1.15
C LEU A 87 11.94 7.01 0.96
N GLN A 88 10.91 7.51 0.30
CA GLN A 88 10.75 8.96 0.15
C GLN A 88 10.37 9.66 1.46
N ARG A 89 9.62 8.99 2.33
CA ARG A 89 9.21 9.54 3.63
C ARG A 89 10.37 9.54 4.63
N HIS A 90 11.20 8.49 4.61
CA HIS A 90 12.20 8.25 5.64
C HIS A 90 13.65 8.45 5.17
N GLY A 91 13.86 8.70 3.88
CA GLY A 91 15.19 8.76 3.27
C GLY A 91 15.75 7.36 2.97
N PRO A 92 17.07 7.26 2.74
CA PRO A 92 17.71 5.99 2.44
C PRO A 92 17.63 5.01 3.61
N LEU A 93 17.14 3.79 3.36
CA LEU A 93 16.94 2.77 4.38
C LEU A 93 17.60 1.43 4.00
N GLY A 94 18.02 0.67 5.00
CA GLY A 94 18.43 -0.73 4.82
C GLY A 94 17.23 -1.64 4.58
N VAL A 95 17.46 -2.81 3.97
CA VAL A 95 16.39 -3.78 3.66
C VAL A 95 15.63 -4.23 4.91
N LYS A 96 16.33 -4.41 6.04
CA LYS A 96 15.70 -4.77 7.32
C LYS A 96 14.70 -3.70 7.75
N GLU A 97 15.11 -2.43 7.74
CA GLU A 97 14.23 -1.35 8.18
C GLU A 97 13.04 -1.15 7.23
N ILE A 98 13.23 -1.39 5.92
CA ILE A 98 12.12 -1.42 4.96
C ILE A 98 11.13 -2.54 5.31
N ALA A 99 11.64 -3.73 5.66
CA ALA A 99 10.82 -4.89 6.00
C ALA A 99 9.99 -4.64 7.27
N ASP A 100 10.63 -4.10 8.33
CA ASP A 100 9.99 -3.75 9.59
C ASP A 100 8.87 -2.72 9.36
N ARG A 101 9.15 -1.65 8.60
CA ARG A 101 8.15 -0.60 8.28
C ARG A 101 6.97 -1.08 7.45
N LEU A 102 7.17 -2.11 6.64
CA LEU A 102 6.13 -2.70 5.80
C LEU A 102 5.40 -3.85 6.51
N GLY A 103 5.85 -4.30 7.68
CA GLY A 103 5.30 -5.46 8.37
C GLY A 103 5.48 -6.76 7.59
N VAL A 104 6.60 -6.92 6.89
CA VAL A 104 6.90 -8.11 6.07
C VAL A 104 8.26 -8.69 6.41
N GLU A 105 8.47 -9.96 6.06
CA GLU A 105 9.79 -10.60 6.15
C GLU A 105 10.84 -9.94 5.25
N GLN A 106 12.11 -9.92 5.69
CA GLN A 106 13.23 -9.36 4.91
C GLN A 106 13.39 -10.00 3.53
N SER A 107 13.12 -11.31 3.43
CA SER A 107 13.15 -12.03 2.14
C SER A 107 12.05 -11.54 1.18
N THR A 108 10.89 -11.17 1.73
CA THR A 108 9.76 -10.60 0.99
C THR A 108 10.06 -9.18 0.56
N ALA A 109 10.55 -8.32 1.46
CA ALA A 109 11.00 -6.98 1.11
C ALA A 109 12.06 -7.03 -0.02
N SER A 110 13.06 -7.91 0.10
CA SER A 110 14.09 -8.11 -0.94
C SER A 110 13.50 -8.47 -2.31
N ARG A 111 12.47 -9.34 -2.36
CA ARG A 111 11.76 -9.66 -3.60
C ARG A 111 11.01 -8.47 -4.17
N GLN A 112 10.38 -7.67 -3.31
CA GLN A 112 9.61 -6.48 -3.69
C GLN A 112 10.50 -5.31 -4.14
N ILE A 113 11.76 -5.27 -3.68
CA ILE A 113 12.77 -4.29 -4.09
C ILE A 113 13.26 -4.54 -5.52
N ARG A 114 13.43 -5.81 -5.94
CA ARG A 114 14.03 -6.15 -7.25
C ARG A 114 13.40 -5.41 -8.43
N PRO A 115 12.05 -5.35 -8.59
CA PRO A 115 11.44 -4.57 -9.66
C PRO A 115 11.84 -3.09 -9.65
N LEU A 116 12.09 -2.48 -8.49
CA LEU A 116 12.54 -1.09 -8.41
C LEU A 116 13.99 -0.94 -8.85
N GLU A 117 14.86 -1.88 -8.49
CA GLU A 117 16.27 -1.92 -8.90
C GLU A 117 16.40 -2.16 -10.40
N ASP A 118 15.70 -3.17 -10.92
CA ASP A 118 15.71 -3.53 -12.35
C ASP A 118 15.21 -2.39 -13.23
N ASN A 119 14.31 -1.56 -12.70
CA ASN A 119 13.81 -0.38 -13.38
C ASN A 119 14.60 0.90 -13.07
N GLY A 120 15.69 0.84 -12.30
CA GLY A 120 16.52 2.01 -11.98
C GLY A 120 15.80 3.07 -11.13
N LEU A 121 14.73 2.71 -10.43
CA LEU A 121 13.95 3.61 -9.58
C LEU A 121 14.55 3.76 -8.18
N VAL A 122 15.32 2.77 -7.76
CA VAL A 122 16.13 2.82 -6.54
C VAL A 122 17.54 2.36 -6.85
N ARG A 123 18.48 2.75 -6.00
CA ARG A 123 19.89 2.34 -6.09
C ARG A 123 20.41 1.95 -4.73
N ARG A 124 21.34 1.01 -4.71
CA ARG A 124 22.13 0.70 -3.51
C ARG A 124 23.21 1.74 -3.31
N THR A 125 23.38 2.17 -2.07
CA THR A 125 24.40 3.11 -1.61
C THR A 125 25.04 2.55 -0.35
N GLY A 126 26.33 2.79 -0.13
CA GLY A 126 26.95 2.44 1.15
C GLY A 126 26.41 3.35 2.26
N ASP A 127 26.21 2.82 3.46
CA ASP A 127 25.88 3.67 4.62
C ASP A 127 27.12 4.50 5.00
N PRO A 128 27.06 5.84 4.99
CA PRO A 128 28.18 6.68 5.40
C PRO A 128 28.55 6.51 6.88
N ARG A 129 27.66 5.93 7.70
CA ARG A 129 27.87 5.65 9.13
C ARG A 129 28.40 4.25 9.39
N ASP A 130 28.16 3.31 8.47
CA ASP A 130 28.65 1.94 8.51
C ASP A 130 29.02 1.48 7.10
N GLY A 131 30.32 1.53 6.77
CA GLY A 131 30.83 1.16 5.45
C GLY A 131 30.56 -0.29 5.01
N ARG A 132 30.03 -1.14 5.90
CA ARG A 132 29.58 -2.50 5.55
C ARG A 132 28.08 -2.58 5.26
N ALA A 133 27.30 -1.61 5.72
CA ALA A 133 25.86 -1.57 5.50
C ALA A 133 25.52 -0.99 4.13
N VAL A 134 24.46 -1.52 3.52
CA VAL A 134 23.94 -1.07 2.23
C VAL A 134 22.54 -0.51 2.43
N LEU A 135 22.35 0.73 2.00
CA LEU A 135 21.07 1.43 2.00
C LEU A 135 20.49 1.47 0.59
N LEU A 136 19.17 1.47 0.49
CA LEU A 136 18.46 1.79 -0.73
C LEU A 136 18.04 3.25 -0.72
N ASP A 137 18.35 3.94 -1.80
CA ASP A 137 17.99 5.34 -2.02
C ASP A 137 17.16 5.46 -3.31
N VAL A 138 16.22 6.41 -3.33
CA VAL A 138 15.36 6.67 -4.49
C VAL A 138 16.17 7.47 -5.51
N THR A 139 16.15 7.04 -6.78
CA THR A 139 16.77 7.79 -7.87
C THR A 139 15.89 8.97 -8.32
N ASP A 140 16.39 9.83 -9.20
CA ASP A 140 15.56 10.88 -9.80
C ASP A 140 14.39 10.28 -10.60
N ASP A 141 14.63 9.18 -11.31
CA ASP A 141 13.58 8.44 -12.02
C ASP A 141 12.55 7.84 -11.04
N GLY A 142 13.01 7.34 -9.89
CA GLY A 142 12.14 6.89 -8.79
C GLY A 142 11.24 7.99 -8.26
N ARG A 143 11.80 9.19 -8.03
CA ARG A 143 11.05 10.38 -7.60
C ARG A 143 10.01 10.78 -8.64
N ALA A 144 10.39 10.81 -9.92
CA ALA A 144 9.47 11.13 -11.01
C ALA A 144 8.36 10.09 -11.16
N ALA A 145 8.66 8.79 -11.03
CA ALA A 145 7.68 7.72 -11.05
C ALA A 145 6.66 7.84 -9.92
N ARG A 146 7.14 8.09 -8.68
CA ARG A 146 6.28 8.34 -7.53
C ARG A 146 5.37 9.55 -7.76
N GLU A 147 5.88 10.65 -8.30
CA GLU A 147 5.08 11.84 -8.56
C GLU A 147 3.95 11.53 -9.56
N ARG A 148 4.22 10.78 -10.62
CA ARG A 148 3.17 10.34 -11.55
C ARG A 148 2.10 9.49 -10.86
N ILE A 149 2.50 8.55 -10.00
CA ILE A 149 1.57 7.73 -9.19
C ILE A 149 0.70 8.65 -8.30
N ARG A 150 1.33 9.60 -7.59
CA ARG A 150 0.63 10.57 -6.74
C ARG A 150 -0.40 11.38 -7.52
N GLN A 151 -0.06 11.83 -8.73
CA GLN A 151 -0.97 12.57 -9.60
C GLN A 151 -2.15 11.73 -10.11
N VAL A 152 -1.98 10.40 -10.23
CA VAL A 152 -3.10 9.51 -10.55
C VAL A 152 -4.05 9.42 -9.35
N TRP A 153 -3.54 9.19 -8.15
CA TRP A 153 -4.37 9.16 -6.92
C TRP A 153 -5.10 10.48 -6.68
N LEU A 154 -4.44 11.62 -6.87
CA LEU A 154 -5.09 12.92 -6.75
C LEU A 154 -6.25 13.09 -7.73
N ARG A 155 -6.09 12.64 -8.98
CA ARG A 155 -7.16 12.69 -9.98
C ARG A 155 -8.33 11.77 -9.60
N ASP A 156 -8.06 10.63 -9.00
CA ASP A 156 -9.11 9.72 -8.51
C ASP A 156 -9.90 10.36 -7.38
N ILE A 157 -9.22 10.84 -6.36
CA ILE A 157 -9.86 11.48 -5.21
C ILE A 157 -10.66 12.71 -5.66
N ALA A 158 -10.11 13.52 -6.58
CA ALA A 158 -10.81 14.66 -7.16
C ALA A 158 -12.07 14.26 -7.94
N THR A 159 -12.09 13.05 -8.52
CA THR A 159 -13.28 12.51 -9.19
C THR A 159 -14.31 12.02 -8.18
N VAL A 160 -13.89 11.29 -7.14
CA VAL A 160 -14.78 10.78 -6.08
C VAL A 160 -15.50 11.92 -5.36
N TRP A 161 -14.79 13.00 -5.05
CA TRP A 161 -15.37 14.13 -4.31
C TRP A 161 -15.85 15.26 -5.19
N ARG A 162 -16.00 15.07 -6.51
CA ARG A 162 -16.45 16.11 -7.44
C ARG A 162 -17.74 16.79 -6.96
N ASP A 163 -18.68 16.00 -6.46
CA ASP A 163 -20.02 16.44 -6.08
C ASP A 163 -20.19 16.67 -4.56
N TRP A 164 -19.12 16.51 -3.78
CA TRP A 164 -19.15 16.75 -2.33
C TRP A 164 -19.10 18.24 -2.01
N ALA A 165 -19.70 18.68 -0.91
CA ALA A 165 -19.54 20.06 -0.44
C ALA A 165 -18.07 20.34 -0.08
N PRO A 166 -17.54 21.56 -0.32
CA PRO A 166 -16.17 21.92 0.07
C PRO A 166 -15.88 21.67 1.56
N GLU A 167 -16.87 21.88 2.43
CA GLU A 167 -16.81 21.68 3.86
C GLU A 167 -16.60 20.20 4.22
N ASP A 168 -17.34 19.28 3.57
CA ASP A 168 -17.20 17.84 3.77
C ASP A 168 -15.81 17.35 3.36
N ARG A 169 -15.27 17.86 2.25
CA ARG A 169 -13.91 17.54 1.77
C ARG A 169 -12.86 17.97 2.80
N ALA A 170 -12.99 19.19 3.33
CA ALA A 170 -12.07 19.73 4.33
C ALA A 170 -12.18 18.95 5.65
N GLN A 171 -13.40 18.64 6.08
CA GLN A 171 -13.66 17.89 7.31
C GLN A 171 -13.11 16.48 7.21
N LEU A 172 -13.34 15.75 6.11
CA LEU A 172 -12.79 14.42 5.93
C LEU A 172 -11.25 14.44 5.91
N GLY A 173 -10.63 15.41 5.24
CA GLY A 173 -9.18 15.58 5.26
C GLY A 173 -8.61 15.81 6.68
N ALA A 174 -9.29 16.63 7.49
CA ALA A 174 -8.92 16.88 8.88
C ALA A 174 -9.09 15.63 9.76
N LEU A 175 -10.21 14.89 9.60
CA LEU A 175 -10.48 13.67 10.35
C LEU A 175 -9.49 12.55 10.01
N LEU A 176 -9.19 12.33 8.73
CA LEU A 176 -8.19 11.34 8.30
C LEU A 176 -6.79 11.69 8.80
N THR A 177 -6.44 12.98 8.84
CA THR A 177 -5.17 13.45 9.40
C THR A 177 -5.08 13.15 10.89
N ARG A 178 -6.11 13.54 11.66
CA ARG A 178 -6.19 13.27 13.09
C ARG A 178 -6.16 11.76 13.38
N PHE A 179 -6.90 10.96 12.62
CA PHE A 179 -6.92 9.50 12.77
C PHE A 179 -5.55 8.88 12.52
N ARG A 180 -4.87 9.28 11.43
CA ARG A 180 -3.51 8.84 11.11
C ARG A 180 -2.53 9.19 12.24
N ASP A 181 -2.61 10.40 12.78
CA ASP A 181 -1.68 10.87 13.81
C ASP A 181 -1.92 10.13 15.14
N SER A 182 -3.18 9.89 15.52
CA SER A 182 -3.52 9.03 16.67
C SER A 182 -3.02 7.59 16.50
N TYR A 183 -3.09 7.03 15.29
CA TYR A 183 -2.59 5.68 15.02
C TYR A 183 -1.06 5.60 15.10
N GLN A 184 -0.36 6.65 14.65
CA GLN A 184 1.11 6.74 14.78
C GLN A 184 1.52 6.80 16.25
N ASP A 185 0.88 7.64 17.06
CA ASP A 185 1.12 7.72 18.50
C ASP A 185 0.85 6.38 19.21
N LEU A 186 -0.19 5.64 18.81
CA LEU A 186 -0.44 4.30 19.33
C LEU A 186 0.70 3.31 18.98
N ARG A 187 1.19 3.32 17.73
CA ARG A 187 2.30 2.46 17.28
C ARG A 187 3.58 2.79 18.06
N ASP A 188 3.89 4.07 18.21
CA ASP A 188 5.07 4.54 18.94
C ASP A 188 5.02 4.13 20.42
N ARG A 189 3.84 4.19 21.07
CA ARG A 189 3.65 3.74 22.46
C ARG A 189 3.76 2.24 22.64
N ARG A 190 3.36 1.44 21.63
CA ARG A 190 3.44 -0.03 21.68
C ARG A 190 4.85 -0.58 21.43
N GLY A 191 5.78 0.28 20.99
CA GLY A 191 7.16 -0.14 20.68
C GLY A 191 7.26 -1.01 19.42
N ASP A 192 6.21 -1.03 18.58
CA ASP A 192 6.22 -1.74 17.30
C ASP A 192 6.95 -0.89 16.24
N PRO A 193 8.12 -1.32 15.75
CA PRO A 193 8.93 -0.54 14.81
C PRO A 193 8.20 -0.28 13.49
#